data_AF-A0A1M6U6C5-F1
#
_entry.id   AF-A0A1M6U6C5-F1
#
_cell.length_a   1.000
_cell.length_b   1.000
_cell.length_c   1.000
_cell.angle_alpha   90.00
_cell.angle_beta   90.00
_cell.angle_gamma   90.00
#
_symmetry.space_group_name_H-M   'P 1'
#
loop_
_entity.id
_entity.type
_entity.pdbx_description
1 polymer ?
#
loop_
_entity_poly.entity_id
_entity_poly.type
_entity_poly.pdbx_seq_one_letter_code
_entity_poly.pdbx_strand_id
1 'polypeptide(L)'
;MRDGSPRKGATVYHLPGLPADLPHPEVLWARVGAYAAVCAALGRTDCAPGTAEIRFRPAPGTGLRLVRVAGRRFLLLGHEPGSAFEASWTRPVDPFEGAPEALPWDWIDGLPRPDFAYWWEGAWARAAYPDDRADDGLAATAGWCADTEGFTLRTARAVLGADGAAGAAGVRAAAAGLEARARARTLDARALAAVLDRAAPGADPAAGLGAARRLGLTGERAPRERGPGGSAPATRLPALGGHSRMLLLGDAMRAAAELPGRGGTVTALAADAVPDGRSEEALARAAALVRGHLLGAADRRAVVYRAPREYGIDPADRVPGLHAELEGLRRDEAAGGDRWLFARLTVTPRDAALERAYDHWPEWAPGPVDGAVRRLGFRHATGEPDAPEGLRAEMDRRSPDRRPGWAALLSARAADRPPPPGVPGRPSVPPLRIGPERRAALLDGIAARMRGLAGDAAWSRLRLTHRALAGYAGGTLTATGPGGERVLAPDADLRAALEVLRSATYVGGRGAWFTVDIVVGPASGWRVSYDRDGEPAFSLPPRAFDFALDLRYFPRDPVNVPSWLAERLRTARA
;
A
#
# COMPACT_ATOMS: atom_id res chain seq x y z
N MET A 1 -19.61 2.87 -4.58
CA MET A 1 -19.23 4.27 -4.77
C MET A 1 -18.62 4.80 -3.48
N ARG A 2 -17.35 5.19 -3.50
CA ARG A 2 -16.66 5.82 -2.36
C ARG A 2 -16.93 7.33 -2.47
N ASP A 3 -17.77 7.87 -1.59
CA ASP A 3 -17.98 9.30 -1.44
C ASP A 3 -16.71 9.92 -0.82
N GLY A 4 -15.94 10.61 -1.66
CA GLY A 4 -14.59 11.12 -1.38
C GLY A 4 -14.54 12.61 -1.07
N SER A 5 -15.56 13.19 -0.44
CA SER A 5 -15.47 14.55 0.10
C SER A 5 -15.19 14.52 1.61
N PRO A 6 -14.12 15.17 2.11
CA PRO A 6 -13.93 15.35 3.55
C PRO A 6 -15.07 16.24 4.08
N ARG A 7 -15.87 15.67 4.99
CA ARG A 7 -17.05 16.32 5.56
C ARG A 7 -16.61 17.31 6.64
N LYS A 8 -17.12 18.55 6.57
CA LYS A 8 -16.91 19.58 7.61
C LYS A 8 -17.33 19.03 8.98
N GLY A 9 -16.37 18.87 9.90
CA GLY A 9 -16.61 18.51 11.30
C GLY A 9 -16.24 17.08 11.71
N ALA A 10 -15.94 16.17 10.77
CA ALA A 10 -15.50 14.82 11.10
C ALA A 10 -14.03 14.81 11.56
N THR A 11 -13.73 14.01 12.60
CA THR A 11 -12.34 13.74 12.99
C THR A 11 -11.63 13.06 11.82
N VAL A 12 -10.71 13.76 11.17
CA VAL A 12 -9.90 13.20 10.09
C VAL A 12 -8.76 12.41 10.73
N TYR A 13 -8.82 11.08 10.63
CA TYR A 13 -7.68 10.24 10.99
C TYR A 13 -6.54 10.52 10.05
N HIS A 14 -5.33 10.41 10.58
CA HIS A 14 -4.15 10.33 9.75
C HIS A 14 -4.17 8.99 8.97
N LEU A 15 -3.54 8.99 7.81
CA LEU A 15 -3.31 7.79 7.00
C LEU A 15 -1.80 7.69 6.79
N PRO A 16 -1.11 6.78 7.51
CA PRO A 16 -1.64 5.82 8.48
C PRO A 16 -2.04 6.49 9.80
N GLY A 17 -2.89 5.83 10.59
CA GLY A 17 -3.39 6.38 11.85
C GLY A 17 -2.30 6.72 12.86
N LEU A 18 -2.53 7.76 13.67
CA LEU A 18 -1.69 8.13 14.80
C LEU A 18 -2.36 7.74 16.12
N PRO A 19 -1.60 7.45 17.20
CA PRO A 19 -2.19 7.24 18.52
C PRO A 19 -3.09 8.39 18.99
N ALA A 20 -2.77 9.63 18.61
CA ALA A 20 -3.55 10.82 18.93
C ALA A 20 -4.91 10.89 18.20
N ASP A 21 -5.13 10.09 17.16
CA ASP A 21 -6.42 10.03 16.45
C ASP A 21 -7.50 9.31 17.28
N LEU A 22 -7.07 8.48 18.22
CA LEU A 22 -7.96 7.71 19.06
C LEU A 22 -8.39 8.53 20.29
N PRO A 23 -9.70 8.64 20.58
CA PRO A 23 -10.15 9.22 21.83
C PRO A 23 -9.78 8.31 23.01
N HIS A 24 -9.94 8.80 24.23
CA HIS A 24 -9.70 8.02 25.45
C HIS A 24 -10.41 6.64 25.38
N PRO A 25 -9.77 5.53 25.78
CA PRO A 25 -10.30 4.17 25.57
C PRO A 25 -11.68 3.92 26.17
N GLU A 26 -12.00 4.51 27.32
CA GLU A 26 -13.34 4.39 27.92
C GLU A 26 -14.44 5.04 27.06
N VAL A 27 -14.10 6.06 26.26
CA VAL A 27 -15.02 6.65 25.28
C VAL A 27 -15.24 5.67 24.12
N LEU A 28 -14.17 5.05 23.61
CA LEU A 28 -14.29 4.00 22.60
C LEU A 28 -15.11 2.82 23.11
N TRP A 29 -14.85 2.35 24.33
CA TRP A 29 -15.59 1.24 24.94
C TRP A 29 -17.08 1.54 25.05
N ALA A 30 -17.44 2.75 25.49
CA ALA A 30 -18.82 3.18 25.57
C ALA A 30 -19.50 3.25 24.20
N ARG A 31 -18.85 3.83 23.17
CA ARG A 31 -19.42 3.95 21.82
C ARG A 31 -19.58 2.59 21.15
N VAL A 32 -18.51 1.81 21.08
CA VAL A 32 -18.54 0.48 20.45
C VAL A 32 -19.48 -0.45 21.22
N GLY A 33 -19.50 -0.34 22.56
CA GLY A 33 -20.38 -1.12 23.42
C GLY A 33 -21.86 -0.75 23.30
N ALA A 34 -22.19 0.54 23.24
CA ALA A 34 -23.56 1.00 22.98
C ALA A 34 -24.03 0.54 21.60
N TYR A 35 -23.16 0.60 20.58
CA TYR A 35 -23.47 0.04 19.26
C TYR A 35 -23.67 -1.47 19.31
N ALA A 36 -22.86 -2.21 20.07
CA ALA A 36 -23.06 -3.66 20.28
C ALA A 36 -24.40 -4.00 20.95
N ALA A 37 -24.87 -3.15 21.88
CA ALA A 37 -26.19 -3.29 22.49
C ALA A 37 -27.31 -3.06 21.46
N VAL A 38 -27.16 -2.06 20.58
CA VAL A 38 -28.11 -1.84 19.47
C VAL A 38 -28.08 -3.01 18.48
N CYS A 39 -26.91 -3.50 18.07
CA CYS A 39 -26.79 -4.67 17.21
C CYS A 39 -27.46 -5.91 17.81
N ALA A 40 -27.23 -6.18 19.09
CA ALA A 40 -27.87 -7.31 19.79
C ALA A 40 -29.40 -7.18 19.81
N ALA A 41 -29.92 -5.97 20.02
CA ALA A 41 -31.36 -5.73 19.97
C ALA A 41 -31.95 -5.91 18.56
N LEU A 42 -31.18 -5.59 17.51
CA LEU A 42 -31.59 -5.79 16.13
C LEU A 42 -31.33 -7.22 15.61
N GLY A 43 -30.90 -8.15 16.47
CA GLY A 43 -30.53 -9.51 16.07
C GLY A 43 -29.31 -9.59 15.14
N ARG A 44 -28.49 -8.55 15.08
CA ARG A 44 -27.29 -8.49 14.24
C ARG A 44 -26.10 -9.15 14.94
N THR A 45 -25.25 -9.81 14.15
CA THR A 45 -24.05 -10.52 14.63
C THR A 45 -22.74 -9.84 14.22
N ASP A 46 -22.82 -8.72 13.50
CA ASP A 46 -21.68 -7.92 13.05
C ASP A 46 -21.05 -7.10 14.19
N CYS A 47 -21.75 -6.85 15.30
CA CYS A 47 -21.15 -6.31 16.51
C CYS A 47 -21.64 -7.12 17.72
N ALA A 48 -20.72 -7.76 18.44
CA ALA A 48 -21.07 -8.66 19.53
C ALA A 48 -20.16 -8.50 20.75
N PRO A 49 -20.73 -8.53 21.98
CA PRO A 49 -19.93 -8.59 23.20
C PRO A 49 -19.26 -9.96 23.32
N GLY A 50 -17.98 -9.97 23.70
CA GLY A 50 -17.24 -11.15 24.14
C GLY A 50 -16.89 -11.08 25.63
N THR A 51 -16.01 -11.97 26.07
CA THR A 51 -15.46 -11.91 27.43
C THR A 51 -14.37 -10.83 27.47
N ALA A 52 -14.63 -9.73 28.18
CA ALA A 52 -13.71 -8.59 28.28
C ALA A 52 -13.30 -7.97 26.92
N GLU A 53 -14.07 -8.22 25.87
CA GLU A 53 -13.85 -7.67 24.53
C GLU A 53 -15.16 -7.28 23.85
N ILE A 54 -15.09 -6.40 22.86
CA ILE A 54 -16.15 -6.12 21.90
C ILE A 54 -15.61 -6.43 20.52
N ARG A 55 -16.33 -7.25 19.74
CA ARG A 55 -15.95 -7.63 18.37
C ARG A 55 -16.88 -6.95 17.39
N PHE A 56 -16.33 -6.20 16.45
CA PHE A 56 -17.06 -5.62 15.33
C PHE A 56 -16.50 -6.17 14.02
N ARG A 57 -17.33 -6.86 13.23
CA ARG A 57 -17.02 -7.54 11.97
C ARG A 57 -18.09 -7.20 10.92
N PRO A 58 -17.97 -6.06 10.23
CA PRO A 58 -18.95 -5.64 9.22
C PRO A 58 -18.89 -6.50 7.95
N ALA A 59 -17.77 -7.17 7.69
CA ALA A 59 -17.56 -8.03 6.54
C ALA A 59 -16.52 -9.13 6.86
N PRO A 60 -16.46 -10.23 6.10
CA PRO A 60 -15.39 -11.21 6.23
C PRO A 60 -14.00 -10.54 6.14
N GLY A 61 -13.09 -10.92 7.05
CA GLY A 61 -11.73 -10.38 7.09
C GLY A 61 -11.59 -8.90 7.50
N THR A 62 -12.70 -8.16 7.68
CA THR A 62 -12.67 -6.75 8.09
C THR A 62 -13.30 -6.58 9.46
N GLY A 63 -12.70 -5.78 10.33
CA GLY A 63 -13.28 -5.49 11.63
C GLY A 63 -12.28 -5.10 12.70
N LEU A 64 -12.80 -4.76 13.87
CA LEU A 64 -11.99 -4.45 15.06
C LEU A 64 -12.36 -5.34 16.24
N ARG A 65 -11.40 -5.47 17.15
CA ARG A 65 -11.59 -5.97 18.50
C ARG A 65 -11.08 -4.93 19.48
N LEU A 66 -11.94 -4.50 20.38
CA LEU A 66 -11.57 -3.65 21.51
C LEU A 66 -11.59 -4.48 22.78
N VAL A 67 -10.50 -4.47 23.55
CA VAL A 67 -10.27 -5.38 24.68
C VAL A 67 -9.91 -4.58 25.92
N ARG A 68 -10.51 -4.92 27.06
CA ARG A 68 -10.09 -4.41 28.37
C ARG A 68 -9.05 -5.34 28.97
N VAL A 69 -7.91 -4.77 29.34
CA VAL A 69 -6.77 -5.47 29.92
C VAL A 69 -6.54 -4.96 31.34
N ALA A 70 -6.14 -5.87 32.23
CA ALA A 70 -5.90 -5.58 33.64
C ALA A 70 -4.90 -4.43 33.83
N GLY A 71 -5.12 -3.65 34.89
CA GLY A 71 -4.29 -2.48 35.20
C GLY A 71 -4.67 -1.24 34.39
N ARG A 72 -5.96 -1.06 34.07
CA ARG A 72 -6.49 0.09 33.31
C ARG A 72 -5.90 0.21 31.90
N ARG A 73 -5.61 -0.92 31.27
CA ARG A 73 -5.07 -1.01 29.92
C ARG A 73 -6.15 -1.36 28.92
N PHE A 74 -5.92 -0.98 27.67
CA PHE A 74 -6.79 -1.36 26.56
C PHE A 74 -5.95 -1.83 25.38
N LEU A 75 -6.53 -2.71 24.58
CA LEU A 75 -5.96 -3.17 23.33
C LEU A 75 -7.02 -3.03 22.23
N LEU A 76 -6.66 -2.38 21.14
CA LEU A 76 -7.45 -2.27 19.91
C LEU A 76 -6.70 -3.00 18.81
N LEU A 77 -7.34 -4.04 18.26
CA LEU A 77 -6.83 -4.81 17.13
C LEU A 77 -7.74 -4.59 15.94
N GLY A 78 -7.19 -4.43 14.74
CA GLY A 78 -7.98 -4.29 13.53
C GLY A 78 -7.51 -5.16 12.37
N HIS A 79 -8.46 -5.50 11.51
CA HIS A 79 -8.24 -6.16 10.25
C HIS A 79 -8.91 -5.36 9.14
N GLU A 80 -8.16 -5.03 8.10
CA GLU A 80 -8.60 -4.35 6.90
C GLU A 80 -7.83 -4.99 5.72
N PRO A 81 -8.46 -5.87 4.92
CA PRO A 81 -7.77 -6.64 3.90
C PRO A 81 -7.04 -5.81 2.83
N GLY A 82 -7.47 -4.56 2.59
CA GLY A 82 -6.77 -3.62 1.70
C GLY A 82 -5.40 -3.19 2.24
N SER A 83 -5.26 -3.06 3.55
CA SER A 83 -4.03 -2.70 4.25
C SER A 83 -3.01 -3.85 4.29
N ALA A 84 -3.48 -5.11 4.22
CA ALA A 84 -2.62 -6.30 4.13
C ALA A 84 -1.86 -6.34 2.79
N PHE A 85 -2.52 -5.94 1.70
CA PHE A 85 -1.84 -5.79 0.40
C PHE A 85 -0.74 -4.72 0.51
N GLU A 86 -1.05 -3.53 1.01
CA GLU A 86 -0.05 -2.47 1.23
C GLU A 86 1.07 -2.91 2.21
N ALA A 87 0.75 -3.74 3.22
CA ALA A 87 1.73 -4.30 4.16
C ALA A 87 2.73 -5.25 3.48
N SER A 88 2.27 -6.01 2.48
CA SER A 88 3.14 -6.93 1.73
C SER A 88 4.11 -6.21 0.79
N TRP A 89 3.76 -5.00 0.34
CA TRP A 89 4.58 -4.19 -0.56
C TRP A 89 5.60 -3.31 0.17
N THR A 90 5.22 -2.79 1.33
CA THR A 90 6.08 -1.98 2.19
C THR A 90 6.97 -2.86 3.07
N ARG A 91 7.86 -2.24 3.85
CA ARG A 91 8.67 -2.97 4.82
C ARG A 91 7.75 -3.68 5.84
N PRO A 92 7.90 -4.99 6.08
CA PRO A 92 7.07 -5.71 7.03
C PRO A 92 7.27 -5.15 8.44
N VAL A 93 6.17 -4.97 9.17
CA VAL A 93 6.14 -4.47 10.55
C VAL A 93 5.41 -5.45 11.43
N ASP A 94 5.94 -5.64 12.64
CA ASP A 94 5.20 -6.36 13.66
C ASP A 94 4.24 -5.35 14.30
N PRO A 95 2.91 -5.54 14.17
CA PRO A 95 1.95 -4.62 14.77
C PRO A 95 2.11 -4.51 16.30
N PHE A 96 2.79 -5.48 16.92
CA PHE A 96 3.08 -5.54 18.35
C PHE A 96 4.52 -5.12 18.71
N GLU A 97 5.31 -4.61 17.77
CA GLU A 97 6.67 -4.14 18.07
C GLU A 97 6.65 -3.03 19.15
N GLY A 98 7.31 -3.29 20.28
CA GLY A 98 7.33 -2.38 21.43
C GLY A 98 6.09 -2.45 22.33
N ALA A 99 5.21 -3.43 22.13
CA ALA A 99 4.04 -3.64 22.99
C ALA A 99 4.44 -4.16 24.39
N PRO A 100 3.69 -3.81 25.45
CA PRO A 100 4.06 -4.15 26.82
C PRO A 100 3.88 -5.64 27.11
N GLU A 101 4.76 -6.20 27.95
CA GLU A 101 4.69 -7.60 28.41
C GLU A 101 3.39 -7.91 29.16
N ALA A 102 2.76 -6.89 29.76
CA ALA A 102 1.50 -7.02 30.49
C ALA A 102 0.26 -7.24 29.60
N LEU A 103 0.41 -7.35 28.27
CA LEU A 103 -0.68 -7.76 27.38
C LEU A 103 -1.02 -9.24 27.56
N PRO A 104 -2.26 -9.65 27.24
CA PRO A 104 -2.69 -11.06 27.33
C PRO A 104 -2.16 -11.88 26.14
N TRP A 105 -0.86 -12.13 26.08
CA TRP A 105 -0.19 -12.78 24.95
C TRP A 105 -0.70 -14.18 24.63
N ASP A 106 -0.97 -15.03 25.62
CA ASP A 106 -1.55 -16.36 25.39
C ASP A 106 -2.89 -16.28 24.63
N TRP A 107 -3.66 -15.22 24.87
CA TRP A 107 -4.91 -14.98 24.17
C TRP A 107 -4.69 -14.34 22.79
N ILE A 108 -3.71 -13.44 22.66
CA ILE A 108 -3.34 -12.82 21.37
C ILE A 108 -2.84 -13.87 20.39
N ASP A 109 -2.03 -14.84 20.85
CA ASP A 109 -1.45 -15.91 20.03
C ASP A 109 -2.53 -16.82 19.41
N GLY A 110 -3.69 -16.94 20.08
CA GLY A 110 -4.86 -17.65 19.55
C GLY A 110 -5.66 -16.89 18.48
N LEU A 111 -5.26 -15.68 18.09
CA LEU A 111 -5.98 -14.85 17.12
C LEU A 111 -5.28 -14.81 15.75
N PRO A 112 -6.04 -14.56 14.67
CA PRO A 112 -5.44 -14.11 13.43
C PRO A 112 -4.59 -12.84 13.67
N ARG A 113 -3.44 -12.77 12.98
CA ARG A 113 -2.57 -11.61 13.06
C ARG A 113 -3.32 -10.35 12.59
N PRO A 114 -3.35 -9.27 13.39
CA PRO A 114 -4.00 -8.04 13.00
C PRO A 114 -3.17 -7.26 11.98
N ASP A 115 -3.83 -6.42 11.18
CA ASP A 115 -3.17 -5.47 10.29
C ASP A 115 -2.63 -4.25 11.06
N PHE A 116 -3.28 -3.89 12.17
CA PHE A 116 -2.83 -2.87 13.10
C PHE A 116 -3.20 -3.23 14.55
N ALA A 117 -2.36 -2.77 15.48
CA ALA A 117 -2.62 -2.86 16.91
C ALA A 117 -2.27 -1.53 17.60
N TYR A 118 -3.16 -1.09 18.50
CA TYR A 118 -2.94 0.03 19.39
C TYR A 118 -3.17 -0.42 20.83
N TRP A 119 -2.29 -0.04 21.74
CA TRP A 119 -2.42 -0.34 23.16
C TRP A 119 -2.43 0.94 23.98
N TRP A 120 -3.17 0.91 25.09
CA TRP A 120 -3.27 2.02 26.02
C TRP A 120 -2.61 1.68 27.35
N GLU A 121 -1.67 2.53 27.75
CA GLU A 121 -1.07 2.55 29.09
C GLU A 121 -0.79 4.02 29.47
N GLY A 122 -1.84 4.70 29.95
CA GLY A 122 -1.80 6.16 30.22
C GLY A 122 -1.86 7.03 28.96
N ALA A 123 -1.39 6.53 27.82
CA ALA A 123 -1.60 7.08 26.49
C ALA A 123 -1.75 5.94 25.47
N TRP A 124 -2.33 6.25 24.31
CA TRP A 124 -2.31 5.31 23.17
C TRP A 124 -0.89 5.22 22.61
N ALA A 125 -0.48 4.02 22.26
CA ALA A 125 0.75 3.71 21.56
C ALA A 125 0.51 2.62 20.51
N ARG A 126 1.41 2.54 19.54
CA ARG A 126 1.47 1.48 18.52
C ARG A 126 2.91 1.30 18.04
N ALA A 127 3.15 0.22 17.31
CA ALA A 127 4.41 0.01 16.61
C ALA A 127 4.73 1.19 15.66
N ALA A 128 6.02 1.48 15.48
CA ALA A 128 6.47 2.45 14.50
C ALA A 128 6.17 1.95 13.09
N TYR A 129 5.71 2.85 12.20
CA TYR A 129 5.43 2.49 10.81
C TYR A 129 6.54 2.98 9.87
N PRO A 130 6.81 2.25 8.77
CA PRO A 130 7.65 2.72 7.69
C PRO A 130 7.08 4.00 7.09
N ASP A 131 7.95 4.90 6.63
CA ASP A 131 7.52 6.17 6.04
C ASP A 131 6.71 6.01 4.74
N ASP A 132 6.79 4.83 4.09
CA ASP A 132 6.05 4.48 2.88
C ASP A 132 4.70 3.78 3.18
N ARG A 133 4.34 3.59 4.47
CA ARG A 133 3.04 3.07 4.88
C ARG A 133 1.96 4.10 4.52
N ALA A 134 1.11 3.79 3.56
CA ALA A 134 0.06 4.70 3.11
C ALA A 134 -1.17 4.71 4.04
N ASP A 135 -1.58 3.54 4.52
CA ASP A 135 -2.74 3.36 5.40
C ASP A 135 -2.50 2.13 6.28
N ASP A 136 -2.89 2.21 7.54
CA ASP A 136 -2.89 1.08 8.47
C ASP A 136 -4.27 0.43 8.61
N GLY A 137 -5.32 1.04 8.06
CA GLY A 137 -6.70 0.57 8.13
C GLY A 137 -7.47 1.12 9.33
N LEU A 138 -6.85 1.93 10.21
CA LEU A 138 -7.49 2.44 11.42
C LEU A 138 -8.73 3.31 11.08
N ALA A 139 -8.57 4.23 10.13
CA ALA A 139 -9.63 5.14 9.71
C ALA A 139 -10.85 4.38 9.18
N ALA A 140 -10.64 3.38 8.32
CA ALA A 140 -11.72 2.58 7.73
C ALA A 140 -12.45 1.74 8.79
N THR A 141 -11.71 1.20 9.75
CA THR A 141 -12.22 0.19 10.70
C THR A 141 -12.84 0.84 11.94
N ALA A 142 -12.18 1.86 12.51
CA ALA A 142 -12.53 2.51 13.77
C ALA A 142 -12.95 3.98 13.61
N GLY A 143 -12.82 4.59 12.43
CA GLY A 143 -13.12 6.02 12.23
C GLY A 143 -14.56 6.41 12.60
N TRP A 144 -15.50 5.47 12.48
CA TRP A 144 -16.89 5.68 12.88
C TRP A 144 -17.11 5.83 14.39
N CYS A 145 -16.19 5.39 15.26
CA CYS A 145 -16.33 5.52 16.71
C CYS A 145 -15.42 6.61 17.30
N ALA A 146 -14.74 7.37 16.44
CA ALA A 146 -13.79 8.41 16.82
C ALA A 146 -14.44 9.63 17.49
N ASP A 147 -15.62 10.00 17.01
CA ASP A 147 -16.41 11.10 17.50
C ASP A 147 -17.89 10.71 17.58
N THR A 148 -18.67 11.56 18.24
CA THR A 148 -20.11 11.35 18.43
C THR A 148 -20.86 11.41 17.09
N GLU A 149 -20.40 12.20 16.12
CA GLU A 149 -21.05 12.28 14.82
C GLU A 149 -20.96 10.95 14.06
N GLY A 150 -19.77 10.39 13.92
CA GLY A 150 -19.56 9.08 13.28
C GLY A 150 -20.36 7.98 13.96
N PHE A 151 -20.38 7.99 15.29
CA PHE A 151 -21.07 6.97 16.09
C PHE A 151 -22.58 7.03 15.89
N THR A 152 -23.16 8.23 15.97
CA THR A 152 -24.61 8.44 15.77
C THR A 152 -25.03 8.12 14.34
N LEU A 153 -24.21 8.49 13.34
CA LEU A 153 -24.47 8.18 11.94
C LEU A 153 -24.48 6.66 11.69
N ARG A 154 -23.50 5.93 12.23
CA ARG A 154 -23.47 4.47 12.09
C ARG A 154 -24.65 3.81 12.79
N THR A 155 -24.98 4.26 14.00
CA THR A 155 -26.13 3.74 14.76
C THR A 155 -27.44 3.96 14.00
N ALA A 156 -27.65 5.16 13.44
CA ALA A 156 -28.84 5.46 12.64
C ALA A 156 -28.94 4.57 11.39
N ARG A 157 -27.84 4.34 10.67
CA ARG A 157 -27.80 3.42 9.52
C ARG A 157 -28.12 1.98 9.88
N ALA A 158 -27.68 1.52 11.05
CA ALA A 158 -27.99 0.18 11.52
C ALA A 158 -29.48 0.00 11.83
N VAL A 159 -30.12 1.03 12.40
CA VAL A 159 -31.54 1.03 12.79
C VAL A 159 -32.48 1.22 11.60
N LEU A 160 -32.17 2.16 10.71
CA LEU A 160 -33.06 2.59 9.62
C LEU A 160 -32.77 1.92 8.27
N GLY A 161 -31.65 1.20 8.14
CA GLY A 161 -31.16 0.69 6.86
C GLY A 161 -30.47 1.75 5.99
N ALA A 162 -30.05 1.36 4.79
CA ALA A 162 -29.28 2.23 3.89
C ALA A 162 -30.09 3.40 3.30
N ASP A 163 -31.39 3.19 3.09
CA ASP A 163 -32.29 4.14 2.41
C ASP A 163 -33.13 4.99 3.37
N GLY A 164 -33.01 4.75 4.68
CA GLY A 164 -33.81 5.38 5.72
C GLY A 164 -33.34 6.80 6.09
N ALA A 165 -33.61 7.78 5.23
CA ALA A 165 -33.33 9.20 5.52
C ALA A 165 -34.34 9.80 6.51
N ALA A 166 -35.61 9.40 6.43
CA ALA A 166 -36.67 9.86 7.32
C ALA A 166 -36.44 9.36 8.76
N GLY A 167 -36.48 10.28 9.74
CA GLY A 167 -36.28 9.94 11.16
C GLY A 167 -34.82 9.82 11.62
N ALA A 168 -33.85 9.94 10.70
CA ALA A 168 -32.42 9.83 11.02
C ALA A 168 -31.95 10.85 12.08
N ALA A 169 -32.47 12.08 12.07
CA ALA A 169 -32.12 13.09 13.07
C ALA A 169 -32.55 12.68 14.49
N GLY A 170 -33.75 12.10 14.63
CA GLY A 170 -34.26 11.62 15.92
C GLY A 170 -33.45 10.44 16.46
N VAL A 171 -33.13 9.47 15.60
CA VAL A 171 -32.27 8.33 15.98
C VAL A 171 -30.86 8.80 16.35
N ARG A 172 -30.28 9.76 15.61
CA ARG A 172 -28.96 10.33 15.92
C ARG A 172 -28.95 11.04 17.28
N ALA A 173 -29.96 11.83 17.60
CA ALA A 173 -30.07 12.50 18.90
C ALA A 173 -30.19 11.48 20.06
N ALA A 174 -31.03 10.45 19.89
CA ALA A 174 -31.16 9.39 20.88
C ALA A 174 -29.85 8.58 21.04
N ALA A 175 -29.16 8.29 19.94
CA ALA A 175 -27.86 7.61 19.95
C ALA A 175 -26.80 8.43 20.69
N ALA A 176 -26.73 9.75 20.53
CA ALA A 176 -25.80 10.60 21.29
C ALA A 176 -26.03 10.44 22.81
N GLY A 177 -27.29 10.32 23.22
CA GLY A 177 -27.67 10.04 24.60
C GLY A 177 -27.26 8.64 25.10
N LEU A 178 -27.10 7.65 24.22
CA LEU A 178 -26.58 6.32 24.57
C LEU A 178 -25.10 6.37 24.93
N GLU A 179 -24.28 7.12 24.18
CA GLU A 179 -22.84 7.25 24.47
C GLU A 179 -22.62 7.77 25.89
N ALA A 180 -23.30 8.88 26.25
CA ALA A 180 -23.17 9.49 27.57
C ALA A 180 -23.58 8.53 28.70
N ARG A 181 -24.70 7.81 28.52
CA ARG A 181 -25.17 6.81 29.49
C ARG A 181 -24.25 5.61 29.59
N ALA A 182 -23.72 5.11 28.48
CA ALA A 182 -22.77 4.01 28.47
C ALA A 182 -21.49 4.37 29.23
N ARG A 183 -20.97 5.59 29.06
CA ARG A 183 -19.82 6.10 29.83
C ARG A 183 -20.12 6.23 31.31
N ALA A 184 -21.32 6.70 31.66
CA ALA A 184 -21.78 6.82 33.04
C ALA A 184 -22.24 5.48 33.65
N ARG A 185 -22.26 4.40 32.86
CA ARG A 185 -22.76 3.07 33.25
C ARG A 185 -24.23 3.06 33.67
N THR A 186 -25.02 3.95 33.08
CA THR A 186 -26.46 4.14 33.30
C THR A 186 -27.30 3.81 32.07
N LEU A 187 -26.77 3.01 31.13
CA LEU A 187 -27.54 2.58 29.97
C LEU A 187 -28.67 1.64 30.43
N ASP A 188 -29.91 1.97 30.09
CA ASP A 188 -31.11 1.25 30.52
C ASP A 188 -32.01 0.87 29.33
N ALA A 189 -33.09 0.13 29.62
CA ALA A 189 -34.04 -0.32 28.61
C ALA A 189 -34.72 0.85 27.88
N ARG A 190 -35.02 1.94 28.60
CA ARG A 190 -35.70 3.11 28.06
C ARG A 190 -34.83 3.84 27.05
N ALA A 191 -33.54 3.99 27.33
CA ALA A 191 -32.59 4.62 26.42
C ALA A 191 -32.40 3.79 25.15
N LEU A 192 -32.35 2.45 25.25
CA LEU A 192 -32.31 1.58 24.08
C LEU A 192 -33.60 1.66 23.26
N ALA A 193 -34.77 1.61 23.90
CA ALA A 193 -36.07 1.74 23.23
C ALA A 193 -36.16 3.04 22.43
N ALA A 194 -35.74 4.18 22.99
CA ALA A 194 -35.77 5.48 22.30
C ALA A 194 -35.01 5.50 20.96
N VAL A 195 -33.98 4.67 20.81
CA VAL A 195 -33.24 4.48 19.55
C VAL A 195 -33.94 3.47 18.63
N LEU A 196 -34.49 2.40 19.21
CA LEU A 196 -35.07 1.26 18.49
C LEU A 196 -36.53 1.47 18.07
N ASP A 197 -37.27 2.44 18.63
CA ASP A 197 -38.68 2.70 18.29
C ASP A 197 -38.91 2.99 16.80
N ARG A 198 -37.84 3.37 16.09
CA ARG A 198 -37.84 3.64 14.64
C ARG A 198 -37.25 2.51 13.80
N ALA A 199 -36.88 1.39 14.42
CA ALA A 199 -36.41 0.20 13.72
C ALA A 199 -37.57 -0.52 13.00
N ALA A 200 -37.24 -1.37 12.03
CA ALA A 200 -38.21 -2.32 11.49
C ALA A 200 -38.76 -3.23 12.61
N PRO A 201 -40.01 -3.72 12.51
CA PRO A 201 -40.59 -4.64 13.48
C PRO A 201 -39.67 -5.85 13.73
N GLY A 202 -39.50 -6.24 15.01
CA GLY A 202 -38.68 -7.40 15.40
C GLY A 202 -37.47 -7.10 16.28
N ALA A 203 -37.25 -5.85 16.70
CA ALA A 203 -36.21 -5.52 17.68
C ALA A 203 -36.52 -6.10 19.07
N ASP A 204 -35.50 -6.60 19.75
CA ASP A 204 -35.54 -7.11 21.13
C ASP A 204 -34.68 -6.22 22.07
N PRO A 205 -35.28 -5.20 22.71
CA PRO A 205 -34.57 -4.35 23.67
C PRO A 205 -33.96 -5.12 24.85
N ALA A 206 -34.51 -6.28 25.24
CA ALA A 206 -33.99 -7.08 26.34
C ALA A 206 -32.67 -7.76 25.95
N ALA A 207 -32.54 -8.23 24.70
CA ALA A 207 -31.26 -8.71 24.16
C ALA A 207 -30.19 -7.62 24.18
N GLY A 208 -30.57 -6.39 23.77
CA GLY A 208 -29.68 -5.23 23.82
C GLY A 208 -29.22 -4.89 25.24
N LEU A 209 -30.14 -4.88 26.22
CA LEU A 209 -29.80 -4.64 27.62
C LEU A 209 -28.92 -5.76 28.20
N GLY A 210 -29.15 -7.01 27.79
CA GLY A 210 -28.30 -8.14 28.14
C GLY A 210 -26.87 -7.97 27.64
N ALA A 211 -26.69 -7.47 26.41
CA ALA A 211 -25.37 -7.14 25.88
C ALA A 211 -24.71 -5.98 26.65
N ALA A 212 -25.46 -4.92 26.95
CA ALA A 212 -24.95 -3.79 27.73
C ALA A 212 -24.49 -4.20 29.14
N ARG A 213 -25.24 -5.09 29.82
CA ARG A 213 -24.86 -5.68 31.12
C ARG A 213 -23.56 -6.46 31.03
N ARG A 214 -23.39 -7.31 30.01
CA ARG A 214 -22.15 -8.09 29.81
C ARG A 214 -20.91 -7.20 29.62
N LEU A 215 -21.09 -6.05 28.98
CA LEU A 215 -20.03 -5.06 28.73
C LEU A 215 -19.79 -4.09 29.90
N GLY A 216 -20.56 -4.19 30.98
CA GLY A 216 -20.46 -3.31 32.14
C GLY A 216 -20.96 -1.88 31.88
N LEU A 217 -21.80 -1.68 30.85
CA LEU A 217 -22.38 -0.37 30.50
C LEU A 217 -23.60 -0.01 31.37
N THR A 218 -23.99 -0.91 32.28
CA THR A 218 -25.18 -0.79 33.13
C THR A 218 -24.84 -1.20 34.56
N GLY A 219 -25.23 -0.40 35.55
CA GLY A 219 -25.17 -0.76 36.97
C GLY A 219 -23.75 -0.85 37.54
N GLU A 220 -23.63 -1.41 38.75
CA GLU A 220 -22.42 -1.31 39.58
C GLU A 220 -21.32 -2.31 39.20
N ARG A 221 -21.65 -3.44 38.56
CA ARG A 221 -20.66 -4.48 38.22
C ARG A 221 -19.68 -4.02 37.14
N ALA A 222 -18.41 -3.88 37.53
CA ALA A 222 -17.35 -3.43 36.63
C ALA A 222 -17.24 -4.31 35.36
N PRO A 223 -16.84 -3.72 34.22
CA PRO A 223 -16.53 -4.49 33.02
C PRO A 223 -15.46 -5.54 33.33
N ARG A 224 -15.60 -6.73 32.74
CA ARG A 224 -14.55 -7.76 32.85
C ARG A 224 -13.27 -7.28 32.17
N GLU A 225 -12.13 -7.70 32.71
CA GLU A 225 -10.80 -7.44 32.18
C GLU A 225 -10.07 -8.77 31.92
N ARG A 226 -9.17 -8.78 30.94
CA ARG A 226 -8.23 -9.88 30.73
C ARG A 226 -6.96 -9.62 31.53
N GLY A 227 -6.50 -10.60 32.30
CA GLY A 227 -5.21 -10.54 32.96
C GLY A 227 -4.04 -10.64 31.97
N PRO A 228 -2.83 -10.21 32.37
CA PRO A 228 -1.61 -10.53 31.63
C PRO A 228 -1.43 -12.06 31.57
N GLY A 229 -0.70 -12.55 30.57
CA GLY A 229 -0.39 -13.97 30.44
C GLY A 229 0.45 -14.25 29.21
N GLY A 230 1.37 -15.20 29.31
CA GLY A 230 2.28 -15.56 28.22
C GLY A 230 3.40 -14.55 27.98
N SER A 231 4.04 -14.67 26.84
CA SER A 231 5.07 -13.74 26.35
C SER A 231 4.79 -13.41 24.90
N ALA A 232 5.21 -12.22 24.46
CA ALA A 232 5.08 -11.82 23.07
C ALA A 232 5.70 -12.90 22.16
N PRO A 233 4.97 -13.40 21.16
CA PRO A 233 5.52 -14.39 20.26
C PRO A 233 6.71 -13.79 19.51
N ALA A 234 7.72 -14.62 19.25
CA ALA A 234 8.83 -14.21 18.41
C ALA A 234 8.34 -14.08 16.95
N THR A 235 7.92 -12.88 16.57
CA THR A 235 7.47 -12.63 15.20
C THR A 235 8.67 -12.66 14.24
N ARG A 236 8.74 -13.69 13.40
CA ARG A 236 9.71 -13.72 12.30
C ARG A 236 9.13 -13.02 11.08
N LEU A 237 9.60 -11.81 10.83
CA LEU A 237 9.27 -11.06 9.62
C LEU A 237 10.33 -11.25 8.55
N PRO A 238 9.94 -11.26 7.26
CA PRO A 238 10.91 -11.19 6.17
C PRO A 238 11.82 -9.97 6.33
N ALA A 239 13.06 -10.11 5.87
CA ALA A 239 14.00 -9.00 5.93
C ALA A 239 13.68 -7.92 4.89
N LEU A 240 13.11 -8.32 3.75
CA LEU A 240 12.69 -7.41 2.68
C LEU A 240 11.18 -7.29 2.59
N GLY A 241 10.70 -6.06 2.37
CA GLY A 241 9.35 -5.82 1.85
C GLY A 241 9.26 -6.19 0.36
N GLY A 242 8.03 -6.26 -0.15
CA GLY A 242 7.76 -6.57 -1.55
C GLY A 242 8.51 -5.65 -2.52
N HIS A 243 8.56 -4.35 -2.24
CA HIS A 243 9.25 -3.38 -3.09
C HIS A 243 10.77 -3.60 -3.18
N SER A 244 11.48 -3.66 -2.05
CA SER A 244 12.93 -3.96 -2.03
C SER A 244 13.26 -5.32 -2.66
N ARG A 245 12.39 -6.33 -2.47
CA ARG A 245 12.54 -7.64 -3.09
C ARG A 245 12.42 -7.58 -4.61
N MET A 246 11.48 -6.81 -5.13
CA MET A 246 11.27 -6.61 -6.57
C MET A 246 12.44 -5.84 -7.21
N LEU A 247 12.98 -4.86 -6.50
CA LEU A 247 14.19 -4.16 -6.93
C LEU A 247 15.39 -5.11 -7.04
N LEU A 248 15.65 -5.90 -5.99
CA LEU A 248 16.73 -6.89 -6.00
C LEU A 248 16.57 -7.89 -7.16
N LEU A 249 15.37 -8.42 -7.35
CA LEU A 249 15.05 -9.32 -8.45
C LEU A 249 15.27 -8.67 -9.81
N GLY A 250 14.74 -7.46 -10.02
CA GLY A 250 14.88 -6.75 -11.29
C GLY A 250 16.33 -6.42 -11.62
N ASP A 251 17.13 -6.04 -10.62
CA ASP A 251 18.58 -5.84 -10.80
C ASP A 251 19.28 -7.14 -11.23
N ALA A 252 18.99 -8.26 -10.55
CA ALA A 252 19.56 -9.55 -10.89
C ALA A 252 19.14 -10.03 -12.29
N MET A 253 17.89 -9.79 -12.71
CA MET A 253 17.41 -10.12 -14.05
C MET A 253 18.08 -9.27 -15.14
N ARG A 254 18.37 -8.00 -14.89
CA ARG A 254 19.09 -7.12 -15.83
C ARG A 254 20.58 -7.44 -15.93
N ALA A 255 21.15 -8.00 -14.87
CA ALA A 255 22.52 -8.49 -14.85
C ALA A 255 22.68 -9.90 -15.44
N ALA A 256 21.59 -10.64 -15.61
CA ALA A 256 21.61 -12.01 -16.15
C ALA A 256 21.70 -12.03 -17.68
N ALA A 257 22.14 -13.17 -18.21
CA ALA A 257 22.15 -13.49 -19.63
C ALA A 257 21.24 -14.69 -19.90
N GLU A 258 20.94 -14.94 -21.18
CA GLU A 258 20.27 -16.17 -21.60
C GLU A 258 21.12 -17.40 -21.27
N LEU A 259 20.49 -18.46 -20.75
CA LEU A 259 21.17 -19.73 -20.56
C LEU A 259 21.53 -20.37 -21.93
N PRO A 260 22.58 -21.20 -21.99
CA PRO A 260 22.90 -21.94 -23.20
C PRO A 260 21.71 -22.78 -23.69
N GLY A 261 21.50 -22.84 -25.01
CA GLY A 261 20.39 -23.59 -25.61
C GLY A 261 19.05 -22.84 -25.61
N ARG A 262 19.02 -21.58 -25.17
CA ARG A 262 17.92 -20.66 -25.48
C ARG A 262 17.98 -20.28 -26.95
N GLY A 263 16.88 -20.51 -27.66
CA GLY A 263 16.71 -19.99 -29.01
C GLY A 263 16.65 -18.47 -28.95
N GLY A 264 17.80 -17.80 -29.04
CA GLY A 264 17.89 -16.36 -29.20
C GLY A 264 17.38 -15.99 -30.59
N THR A 265 16.07 -16.05 -30.79
CA THR A 265 15.46 -15.92 -32.12
C THR A 265 14.82 -14.55 -32.25
N VAL A 266 15.49 -13.69 -33.03
CA VAL A 266 14.75 -12.81 -33.93
C VAL A 266 14.15 -13.73 -34.99
N THR A 267 12.86 -14.00 -34.90
CA THR A 267 12.17 -14.68 -36.00
C THR A 267 11.63 -13.61 -36.92
N ALA A 268 12.06 -13.62 -38.18
CA ALA A 268 11.36 -12.91 -39.24
C ALA A 268 10.00 -13.59 -39.41
N LEU A 269 8.92 -12.87 -39.17
CA LEU A 269 7.57 -13.32 -39.47
C LEU A 269 7.29 -12.91 -40.92
N ALA A 270 6.90 -13.88 -41.75
CA ALA A 270 6.35 -13.58 -43.07
C ALA A 270 5.14 -12.63 -42.91
N ALA A 271 4.92 -11.72 -43.87
CA ALA A 271 3.84 -10.74 -43.82
C ALA A 271 2.46 -11.37 -43.55
N ASP A 272 2.31 -12.63 -43.95
CA ASP A 272 1.13 -13.48 -43.89
C ASP A 272 0.86 -14.07 -42.48
N ALA A 273 1.79 -13.92 -41.52
CA ALA A 273 1.65 -14.39 -40.14
C ALA A 273 0.88 -13.40 -39.24
N VAL A 274 0.47 -12.25 -39.78
CA VAL A 274 -0.45 -11.31 -39.12
C VAL A 274 -1.88 -11.70 -39.51
N PRO A 275 -2.83 -11.87 -38.56
CA PRO A 275 -4.15 -12.43 -38.84
C PRO A 275 -4.83 -11.76 -40.03
N ASP A 276 -5.22 -12.59 -40.99
CA ASP A 276 -5.92 -12.22 -42.21
C ASP A 276 -7.09 -11.25 -41.95
N GLY A 277 -7.16 -10.17 -42.74
CA GLY A 277 -8.36 -9.36 -42.87
C GLY A 277 -8.27 -7.90 -42.42
N ARG A 278 -7.08 -7.33 -42.15
CA ARG A 278 -6.94 -5.87 -42.03
C ARG A 278 -6.26 -5.32 -43.27
N SER A 279 -6.86 -4.30 -43.88
CA SER A 279 -6.34 -3.70 -45.12
C SER A 279 -4.85 -3.36 -44.98
N GLU A 280 -4.11 -3.42 -46.08
CA GLU A 280 -2.71 -3.00 -46.18
C GLU A 280 -2.48 -1.61 -45.54
N GLU A 281 -3.51 -0.76 -45.57
CA GLU A 281 -3.57 0.56 -44.94
C GLU A 281 -3.77 0.54 -43.40
N ALA A 282 -4.48 -0.45 -42.85
CA ALA A 282 -4.62 -0.68 -41.42
C ALA A 282 -3.38 -1.35 -40.82
N LEU A 283 -2.70 -2.20 -41.62
CA LEU A 283 -1.39 -2.77 -41.31
C LEU A 283 -0.27 -1.73 -41.45
N ALA A 284 -0.32 -0.82 -42.43
CA ALA A 284 0.58 0.33 -42.51
C ALA A 284 0.37 1.32 -41.35
N ARG A 285 -0.87 1.52 -40.90
CA ARG A 285 -1.19 2.28 -39.68
C ARG A 285 -0.76 1.52 -38.41
N ALA A 286 -0.90 0.20 -38.35
CA ALA A 286 -0.44 -0.62 -37.22
C ALA A 286 1.09 -0.84 -37.20
N ALA A 287 1.78 -0.74 -38.34
CA ALA A 287 3.24 -0.82 -38.49
C ALA A 287 3.96 0.46 -38.04
N ALA A 288 3.24 1.56 -37.86
CA ALA A 288 3.72 2.70 -37.07
C ALA A 288 3.59 2.45 -35.56
N LEU A 289 2.75 1.50 -35.16
CA LEU A 289 2.54 1.06 -33.80
C LEU A 289 3.49 -0.13 -33.51
N VAL A 290 3.76 -0.36 -32.24
CA VAL A 290 4.58 -1.46 -31.72
C VAL A 290 6.09 -1.19 -31.64
N ARG A 291 6.48 -0.45 -30.58
CA ARG A 291 7.76 -0.70 -29.91
C ARG A 291 7.53 -1.28 -28.51
N GLY A 292 7.60 -2.61 -28.43
CA GLY A 292 7.88 -3.38 -27.20
C GLY A 292 6.67 -3.94 -26.46
N HIS A 293 6.35 -5.22 -26.66
CA HIS A 293 5.48 -5.95 -25.74
C HIS A 293 6.28 -6.41 -24.49
N LEU A 294 5.61 -6.50 -23.35
CA LEU A 294 6.22 -6.90 -22.08
C LEU A 294 5.31 -7.94 -21.44
N LEU A 295 5.33 -9.15 -22.01
CA LEU A 295 4.50 -10.27 -21.56
C LEU A 295 5.15 -10.97 -20.37
N GLY A 296 5.01 -10.32 -19.22
CA GLY A 296 5.33 -10.91 -17.94
C GLY A 296 4.48 -12.14 -17.66
N ALA A 297 5.09 -13.18 -17.08
CA ALA A 297 4.47 -14.47 -16.76
C ALA A 297 3.30 -14.42 -15.73
N ALA A 298 2.66 -13.27 -15.50
CA ALA A 298 1.74 -13.05 -14.39
C ALA A 298 0.57 -12.07 -14.61
N ASP A 299 0.51 -11.28 -15.71
CA ASP A 299 -0.56 -10.28 -15.83
C ASP A 299 -0.99 -10.05 -17.29
N ARG A 300 -2.30 -10.26 -17.54
CA ARG A 300 -2.99 -10.13 -18.84
C ARG A 300 -3.04 -8.69 -19.39
N ARG A 301 -2.19 -7.77 -18.91
CA ARG A 301 -2.40 -6.30 -19.05
C ARG A 301 -1.16 -5.44 -19.34
N ALA A 302 0.05 -5.98 -19.41
CA ALA A 302 1.26 -5.19 -19.64
C ALA A 302 1.66 -5.09 -21.13
N VAL A 303 0.74 -4.66 -21.99
CA VAL A 303 1.10 -4.28 -23.37
C VAL A 303 1.49 -2.81 -23.40
N VAL A 304 2.76 -2.53 -23.74
CA VAL A 304 3.24 -1.15 -23.93
C VAL A 304 3.24 -0.84 -25.42
N TYR A 305 2.33 0.03 -25.85
CA TYR A 305 2.34 0.57 -27.20
C TYR A 305 3.24 1.82 -27.25
N ARG A 306 4.13 1.86 -28.23
CA ARG A 306 4.89 3.07 -28.58
C ARG A 306 4.78 3.25 -30.10
N ALA A 307 4.21 4.37 -30.50
CA ALA A 307 4.13 4.82 -31.88
C ALA A 307 4.76 6.22 -32.01
N PRO A 308 5.42 6.56 -33.12
CA PRO A 308 5.86 7.93 -33.37
C PRO A 308 4.66 8.88 -33.43
N ARG A 309 4.78 10.07 -32.82
CA ARG A 309 3.68 11.06 -32.71
C ARG A 309 3.12 11.51 -34.06
N GLU A 310 3.92 11.44 -35.12
CA GLU A 310 3.56 11.81 -36.49
C GLU A 310 2.46 10.94 -37.11
N TYR A 311 2.18 9.75 -36.55
CA TYR A 311 1.13 8.86 -37.02
C TYR A 311 -0.22 9.06 -36.32
N GLY A 312 -0.30 9.93 -35.30
CA GLY A 312 -1.57 10.32 -34.66
C GLY A 312 -2.32 9.20 -33.94
N ILE A 313 -1.70 8.05 -33.67
CA ILE A 313 -2.36 6.91 -33.04
C ILE A 313 -2.37 7.08 -31.51
N ASP A 314 -3.55 7.01 -30.90
CA ASP A 314 -3.67 7.07 -29.45
C ASP A 314 -3.06 5.78 -28.86
N PRO A 315 -2.15 5.85 -27.86
CA PRO A 315 -1.72 4.66 -27.11
C PRO A 315 -2.88 3.84 -26.50
N ALA A 316 -4.08 4.43 -26.39
CA ALA A 316 -5.33 3.77 -26.01
C ALA A 316 -5.98 2.94 -27.13
N ASP A 317 -5.59 3.14 -28.40
CA ASP A 317 -6.04 2.34 -29.55
C ASP A 317 -5.36 0.98 -29.53
N ARG A 318 -5.82 0.12 -28.61
CA ARG A 318 -5.36 -1.25 -28.48
C ARG A 318 -5.69 -2.01 -29.76
N VAL A 319 -4.73 -2.75 -30.30
CA VAL A 319 -5.01 -3.79 -31.31
C VAL A 319 -5.82 -4.88 -30.61
N PRO A 320 -7.13 -5.03 -30.87
CA PRO A 320 -7.94 -6.07 -30.22
C PRO A 320 -7.41 -7.44 -30.65
N GLY A 321 -7.37 -8.41 -29.72
CA GLY A 321 -6.94 -9.79 -30.00
C GLY A 321 -5.44 -10.06 -29.88
N LEU A 322 -4.57 -9.06 -30.13
CA LEU A 322 -3.11 -9.26 -30.20
C LEU A 322 -2.50 -9.89 -28.94
N HIS A 323 -3.00 -9.55 -27.75
CA HIS A 323 -2.55 -10.19 -26.51
C HIS A 323 -2.87 -11.69 -26.48
N ALA A 324 -4.08 -12.08 -26.88
CA ALA A 324 -4.50 -13.48 -26.87
C ALA A 324 -3.71 -14.30 -27.90
N GLU A 325 -3.37 -13.71 -29.05
CA GLU A 325 -2.52 -14.32 -30.07
C GLU A 325 -1.09 -14.53 -29.56
N LEU A 326 -0.48 -13.51 -28.94
CA LEU A 326 0.85 -13.64 -28.35
C LEU A 326 0.90 -14.66 -27.21
N GLU A 327 -0.16 -14.77 -26.40
CA GLU A 327 -0.31 -15.82 -25.38
C GLU A 327 -0.52 -17.22 -25.99
N GLY A 328 -1.20 -17.32 -27.14
CA GLY A 328 -1.28 -18.53 -27.94
C GLY A 328 0.11 -18.96 -28.39
N LEU A 329 0.82 -18.07 -29.09
CA LEU A 329 2.19 -18.30 -29.54
C LEU A 329 3.13 -18.69 -28.40
N ARG A 330 3.05 -18.00 -27.26
CA ARG A 330 3.85 -18.31 -26.07
C ARG A 330 3.61 -19.74 -25.58
N ARG A 331 2.37 -20.23 -25.64
CA ARG A 331 2.01 -21.60 -25.22
C ARG A 331 2.46 -22.62 -26.27
N ASP A 332 2.29 -22.33 -27.55
CA ASP A 332 2.66 -23.24 -28.63
C ASP A 332 4.19 -23.41 -28.69
N GLU A 333 4.95 -22.33 -28.53
CA GLU A 333 6.42 -22.38 -28.44
C GLU A 333 6.91 -23.09 -27.16
N ALA A 334 6.10 -23.08 -26.10
CA ALA A 334 6.39 -23.82 -24.86
C ALA A 334 6.32 -25.34 -25.07
N ALA A 335 5.55 -25.84 -26.03
CA ALA A 335 5.43 -27.27 -26.26
C ALA A 335 6.79 -27.91 -26.67
N GLY A 336 7.75 -27.10 -27.12
CA GLY A 336 9.13 -27.49 -27.42
C GLY A 336 10.20 -26.99 -26.45
N GLY A 337 9.86 -26.32 -25.34
CA GLY A 337 10.86 -25.73 -24.42
C GLY A 337 10.28 -24.84 -23.31
N ASP A 338 11.13 -24.09 -22.61
CA ASP A 338 10.63 -23.14 -21.60
C ASP A 338 9.97 -21.93 -22.25
N ARG A 339 9.03 -21.28 -21.56
CA ARG A 339 8.38 -20.06 -22.07
C ARG A 339 9.29 -18.85 -21.92
N TRP A 340 9.26 -17.96 -22.91
CA TRP A 340 9.93 -16.67 -22.81
C TRP A 340 9.25 -15.78 -21.77
N LEU A 341 10.01 -14.91 -21.10
CA LEU A 341 9.54 -13.95 -20.10
C LEU A 341 9.22 -12.59 -20.69
N PHE A 342 9.82 -12.26 -21.83
CA PHE A 342 9.59 -11.02 -22.55
C PHE A 342 9.59 -11.31 -24.06
N ALA A 343 8.79 -10.56 -24.82
CA ALA A 343 8.88 -10.59 -26.27
C ALA A 343 8.64 -9.20 -26.87
N ARG A 344 9.45 -8.79 -27.85
CA ARG A 344 9.26 -7.56 -28.62
C ARG A 344 8.90 -7.90 -30.05
N LEU A 345 7.65 -7.67 -30.40
CA LEU A 345 7.23 -7.59 -31.79
C LEU A 345 7.60 -6.21 -32.33
N THR A 346 8.22 -6.17 -33.50
CA THR A 346 8.48 -4.95 -34.28
C THR A 346 7.84 -5.18 -35.64
N VAL A 347 6.87 -4.35 -36.02
CA VAL A 347 6.20 -4.44 -37.32
C VAL A 347 6.59 -3.23 -38.13
N THR A 348 6.91 -3.44 -39.40
CA THR A 348 7.14 -2.41 -40.40
C THR A 348 6.23 -2.68 -41.60
N PRO A 349 6.06 -1.76 -42.57
CA PRO A 349 5.22 -2.01 -43.74
C PRO A 349 5.67 -3.20 -44.61
N ARG A 350 6.90 -3.70 -44.45
CA ARG A 350 7.46 -4.78 -45.28
C ARG A 350 7.83 -6.03 -44.50
N ASP A 351 8.13 -5.87 -43.21
CA ASP A 351 8.71 -6.92 -42.37
C ASP A 351 8.11 -6.90 -40.97
N ALA A 352 8.00 -8.07 -40.35
CA ALA A 352 7.74 -8.22 -38.93
C ALA A 352 8.84 -9.04 -38.28
N ALA A 353 9.30 -8.61 -37.10
CA ALA A 353 10.35 -9.25 -36.33
C ALA A 353 9.88 -9.48 -34.90
N LEU A 354 10.03 -10.70 -34.40
CA LEU A 354 9.73 -11.05 -33.02
C LEU A 354 11.01 -11.44 -32.27
N GLU A 355 11.38 -10.65 -31.28
CA GLU A 355 12.48 -10.93 -30.34
C GLU A 355 11.93 -11.51 -29.04
N ARG A 356 12.66 -12.46 -28.44
CA ARG A 356 12.29 -13.14 -27.19
C ARG A 356 13.42 -13.05 -26.17
N ALA A 357 13.07 -12.99 -24.89
CA ALA A 357 14.01 -13.17 -23.77
C ALA A 357 13.39 -14.12 -22.75
N TYR A 358 14.11 -15.17 -22.35
CA TYR A 358 13.62 -16.24 -21.49
C TYR A 358 14.17 -16.17 -20.08
N ASP A 359 15.36 -15.64 -19.90
CA ASP A 359 16.11 -15.75 -18.65
C ASP A 359 16.60 -14.41 -18.10
N HIS A 360 16.41 -13.31 -18.81
CA HIS A 360 16.90 -12.01 -18.39
C HIS A 360 15.90 -10.90 -18.71
N TRP A 361 16.13 -9.73 -18.13
CA TRP A 361 15.37 -8.53 -18.45
C TRP A 361 16.07 -7.82 -19.62
N PRO A 362 15.46 -7.78 -20.82
CA PRO A 362 16.15 -7.29 -22.01
C PRO A 362 16.27 -5.77 -22.03
N GLU A 363 17.37 -5.26 -22.61
CA GLU A 363 17.64 -3.82 -22.70
C GLU A 363 16.53 -3.04 -23.45
N TRP A 364 15.87 -3.69 -24.41
CA TRP A 364 14.79 -3.10 -25.20
C TRP A 364 13.45 -3.01 -24.45
N ALA A 365 13.36 -3.55 -23.24
CA ALA A 365 12.22 -3.39 -22.34
C ALA A 365 12.57 -2.44 -21.17
N PRO A 366 12.94 -1.16 -21.42
CA PRO A 366 13.23 -0.22 -20.34
C PRO A 366 11.91 0.21 -19.69
N GLY A 367 11.41 -0.62 -18.78
CA GLY A 367 10.28 -0.29 -17.92
C GLY A 367 10.78 0.39 -16.64
N PRO A 368 10.05 1.39 -16.11
CA PRO A 368 10.34 1.91 -14.78
C PRO A 368 10.20 0.78 -13.75
N VAL A 369 11.11 0.81 -12.78
CA VAL A 369 11.42 -0.31 -11.88
C VAL A 369 10.26 -0.66 -10.96
N ASP A 370 9.44 0.32 -10.60
CA ASP A 370 8.24 0.18 -9.81
C ASP A 370 7.11 -0.40 -10.68
N GLY A 371 6.82 0.17 -11.85
CA GLY A 371 5.65 -0.20 -12.64
C GLY A 371 5.74 -1.59 -13.28
N ALA A 372 6.87 -1.94 -13.91
CA ALA A 372 6.99 -3.21 -14.62
C ALA A 372 7.24 -4.40 -13.68
N VAL A 373 8.05 -4.23 -12.62
CA VAL A 373 8.29 -5.30 -11.65
C VAL A 373 7.08 -5.50 -10.72
N ARG A 374 6.35 -4.44 -10.33
CA ARG A 374 5.05 -4.58 -9.62
C ARG A 374 4.05 -5.43 -10.38
N ARG A 375 4.11 -5.42 -11.71
CA ARG A 375 3.23 -6.18 -12.62
C ARG A 375 3.74 -7.60 -12.93
N LEU A 376 5.04 -7.85 -12.77
CA LEU A 376 5.68 -9.16 -13.03
C LEU A 376 5.69 -10.09 -11.81
N GLY A 377 5.66 -9.53 -10.59
CA GLY A 377 5.85 -10.28 -9.35
C GLY A 377 4.58 -10.81 -8.73
N PHE A 378 3.63 -9.93 -8.36
CA PHE A 378 2.57 -10.29 -7.40
C PHE A 378 1.35 -9.35 -7.47
N ARG A 379 0.58 -9.39 -8.56
CA ARG A 379 -0.83 -8.95 -8.46
C ARG A 379 -1.77 -9.97 -9.09
N HIS A 380 -2.28 -10.88 -8.25
CA HIS A 380 -3.67 -11.29 -8.39
C HIS A 380 -4.52 -10.44 -7.45
N ALA A 381 -5.57 -9.85 -8.01
CA ALA A 381 -6.58 -9.07 -7.31
C ALA A 381 -7.52 -9.93 -6.43
N THR A 382 -7.03 -11.02 -5.85
CA THR A 382 -7.82 -11.95 -5.01
C THR A 382 -7.13 -12.37 -3.71
N GLY A 383 -5.88 -11.99 -3.45
CA GLY A 383 -5.21 -12.33 -2.18
C GLY A 383 -4.85 -13.82 -2.02
N GLU A 384 -4.85 -14.60 -3.10
CA GLU A 384 -4.37 -15.99 -3.07
C GLU A 384 -2.85 -16.05 -3.31
N PRO A 385 -2.08 -16.70 -2.41
CA PRO A 385 -0.61 -16.86 -2.52
C PRO A 385 -0.16 -17.67 -3.75
N ASP A 386 -1.07 -18.39 -4.40
CA ASP A 386 -0.80 -19.44 -5.39
C ASP A 386 -1.60 -19.24 -6.68
N ALA A 387 -1.58 -18.04 -7.25
CA ALA A 387 -2.06 -17.91 -8.61
C ALA A 387 -1.19 -18.76 -9.56
N PRO A 388 -1.78 -19.64 -10.39
CA PRO A 388 -1.05 -20.57 -11.27
C PRO A 388 -0.22 -19.88 -12.38
N GLU A 389 -0.29 -18.55 -12.45
CA GLU A 389 0.29 -17.66 -13.45
C GLU A 389 1.13 -16.59 -12.74
N GLY A 390 2.41 -16.89 -12.49
CA GLY A 390 3.35 -15.96 -11.85
C GLY A 390 4.81 -16.35 -12.13
N LEU A 391 5.76 -15.43 -11.93
CA LEU A 391 7.19 -15.70 -12.19
C LEU A 391 7.72 -16.89 -11.38
N ARG A 392 7.22 -17.08 -10.15
CA ARG A 392 7.55 -18.25 -9.33
C ARG A 392 7.00 -19.55 -9.92
N ALA A 393 5.72 -19.58 -10.28
CA ALA A 393 5.12 -20.73 -10.97
C ALA A 393 5.83 -21.01 -12.31
N GLU A 394 6.27 -19.97 -13.03
CA GLU A 394 7.08 -20.10 -14.23
C GLU A 394 8.40 -20.81 -13.96
N MET A 395 9.16 -20.34 -12.96
CA MET A 395 10.42 -20.98 -12.60
C MET A 395 10.21 -22.39 -12.07
N ASP A 396 9.12 -22.64 -11.33
CA ASP A 396 8.82 -23.96 -10.76
C ASP A 396 8.48 -25.02 -11.81
N ARG A 397 7.95 -24.60 -12.98
CA ARG A 397 7.74 -25.50 -14.13
C ARG A 397 9.04 -25.89 -14.85
N ARG A 398 10.12 -25.11 -14.70
CA ARG A 398 11.41 -25.42 -15.32
C ARG A 398 12.18 -26.43 -14.48
N SER A 399 12.93 -27.31 -15.14
CA SER A 399 13.92 -28.14 -14.46
C SER A 399 14.97 -27.26 -13.76
N PRO A 400 15.53 -27.67 -12.60
CA PRO A 400 16.42 -26.81 -11.82
C PRO A 400 17.64 -26.25 -12.58
N ASP A 401 18.19 -27.03 -13.51
CA ASP A 401 19.30 -26.67 -14.40
C ASP A 401 18.93 -25.62 -15.47
N ARG A 402 17.63 -25.46 -15.75
CA ARG A 402 17.08 -24.49 -16.71
C ARG A 402 16.53 -23.23 -16.04
N ARG A 403 16.77 -23.07 -14.73
CA ARG A 403 16.40 -21.86 -13.98
C ARG A 403 17.58 -20.89 -13.96
N PRO A 404 17.39 -19.64 -14.39
CA PRO A 404 18.43 -18.62 -14.25
C PRO A 404 18.74 -18.35 -12.77
N GLY A 405 19.97 -17.90 -12.47
CA GLY A 405 20.45 -17.74 -11.09
C GLY A 405 19.59 -16.83 -10.21
N TRP A 406 18.91 -15.82 -10.78
CA TRP A 406 18.01 -14.95 -10.04
C TRP A 406 16.74 -15.66 -9.55
N ALA A 407 16.38 -16.85 -10.08
CA ALA A 407 15.21 -17.60 -9.64
C ALA A 407 15.25 -17.95 -8.14
N ALA A 408 16.45 -18.08 -7.56
CA ALA A 408 16.63 -18.28 -6.12
C ALA A 408 16.03 -17.15 -5.26
N LEU A 409 15.95 -15.92 -5.82
CA LEU A 409 15.37 -14.74 -5.16
C LEU A 409 13.83 -14.83 -5.01
N LEU A 410 13.18 -15.76 -5.71
CA LEU A 410 11.74 -16.04 -5.60
C LEU A 410 11.40 -16.91 -4.38
N SER A 411 12.39 -17.50 -3.72
CA SER A 411 12.18 -18.29 -2.51
C SER A 411 11.83 -17.45 -1.28
N ALA A 412 11.08 -18.01 -0.32
CA ALA A 412 10.85 -17.38 0.99
C ALA A 412 12.18 -17.12 1.73
N ARG A 413 13.15 -18.03 1.58
CA ARG A 413 14.50 -17.88 2.15
C ARG A 413 15.19 -16.59 1.70
N ALA A 414 15.06 -16.21 0.43
CA ALA A 414 15.63 -14.97 -0.08
C ALA A 414 14.92 -13.71 0.44
N ALA A 415 13.65 -13.82 0.85
CA ALA A 415 12.95 -12.73 1.52
C ALA A 415 13.42 -12.57 2.98
N ASP A 416 13.71 -13.68 3.67
CA ASP A 416 14.20 -13.69 5.06
C ASP A 416 15.68 -13.35 5.17
N ARG A 417 16.49 -13.82 4.21
CA ARG A 417 17.95 -13.68 4.16
C ARG A 417 18.36 -13.37 2.73
N PRO A 418 18.16 -12.12 2.27
CA PRO A 418 18.53 -11.74 0.92
C PRO A 418 20.05 -11.80 0.75
N PRO A 419 20.55 -12.24 -0.41
CA PRO A 419 21.96 -12.04 -0.73
C PRO A 419 22.27 -10.54 -0.83
N PRO A 420 23.50 -10.11 -0.49
CA PRO A 420 23.87 -8.71 -0.61
C PRO A 420 23.71 -8.24 -2.07
N PRO A 421 23.25 -7.00 -2.31
CA PRO A 421 23.22 -6.44 -3.65
C PRO A 421 24.63 -6.42 -4.25
N GLY A 422 24.75 -6.69 -5.56
CA GLY A 422 26.05 -6.75 -6.23
C GLY A 422 26.85 -5.43 -6.19
N VAL A 423 28.13 -5.46 -6.56
CA VAL A 423 29.01 -4.27 -6.54
C VAL A 423 28.48 -3.15 -7.44
N PRO A 424 28.18 -1.94 -6.91
CA PRO A 424 27.66 -0.82 -7.69
C PRO A 424 28.50 -0.53 -8.94
N GLY A 425 27.84 -0.24 -10.06
CA GLY A 425 28.49 -0.02 -11.36
C GLY A 425 27.66 0.89 -12.26
N ARG A 426 27.26 0.40 -13.43
CA ARG A 426 26.23 1.09 -14.24
C ARG A 426 24.89 1.09 -13.49
N PRO A 427 24.11 2.19 -13.52
CA PRO A 427 22.77 2.19 -12.96
C PRO A 427 21.95 1.02 -13.48
N SER A 428 21.34 0.27 -12.56
CA SER A 428 20.51 -0.91 -12.88
C SER A 428 19.42 -0.56 -13.90
N VAL A 429 18.83 0.62 -13.79
CA VAL A 429 17.97 1.21 -14.83
C VAL A 429 18.56 2.53 -15.30
N PRO A 430 18.58 2.81 -16.61
CA PRO A 430 19.03 4.09 -17.12
C PRO A 430 18.27 5.24 -16.44
N PRO A 431 18.97 6.23 -15.86
CA PRO A 431 18.33 7.37 -15.23
C PRO A 431 17.56 8.18 -16.26
N LEU A 432 16.44 8.76 -15.84
CA LEU A 432 15.63 9.59 -16.71
C LEU A 432 16.41 10.84 -17.12
N ARG A 433 16.54 11.06 -18.44
CA ARG A 433 17.18 12.27 -18.98
C ARG A 433 16.09 13.24 -19.42
N ILE A 434 15.97 14.37 -18.73
CA ILE A 434 15.08 15.48 -19.10
C ILE A 434 15.85 16.80 -19.16
N GLY A 435 15.49 17.64 -20.12
CA GLY A 435 16.04 19.00 -20.22
C GLY A 435 15.49 19.93 -19.13
N PRO A 436 16.09 21.13 -18.96
CA PRO A 436 15.72 22.10 -17.92
C PRO A 436 14.24 22.48 -17.92
N GLU A 437 13.64 22.69 -19.11
CA GLU A 437 12.21 23.06 -19.24
C GLU A 437 11.28 21.96 -18.74
N ARG A 438 11.52 20.71 -19.14
CA ARG A 438 10.72 19.57 -18.69
C ARG A 438 10.90 19.30 -17.19
N ARG A 439 12.08 19.60 -16.64
CA ARG A 439 12.31 19.56 -15.20
C ARG A 439 11.54 20.66 -14.47
N ALA A 440 11.49 21.88 -15.02
CA ALA A 440 10.69 22.96 -14.46
C ALA A 440 9.19 22.60 -14.48
N ALA A 441 8.69 22.06 -15.59
CA ALA A 441 7.30 21.60 -15.70
C ALA A 441 6.95 20.48 -14.70
N LEU A 442 7.89 19.56 -14.42
CA LEU A 442 7.71 18.54 -13.36
C LEU A 442 7.56 19.19 -11.97
N LEU A 443 8.39 20.18 -11.66
CA LEU A 443 8.34 20.91 -10.40
C LEU A 443 7.09 21.79 -10.28
N ASP A 444 6.62 22.37 -11.38
CA ASP A 444 5.35 23.10 -11.44
C ASP A 444 4.17 22.17 -11.15
N GLY A 445 4.18 20.95 -11.73
CA GLY A 445 3.20 19.91 -11.44
C GLY A 445 3.22 19.46 -9.98
N ILE A 446 4.41 19.27 -9.39
CA ILE A 446 4.58 18.98 -7.96
C ILE A 446 4.00 20.11 -7.10
N ALA A 447 4.34 21.36 -7.41
CA ALA A 447 3.85 22.52 -6.67
C ALA A 447 2.33 22.69 -6.79
N ALA A 448 1.75 22.43 -7.97
CA ALA A 448 0.31 22.44 -8.18
C ALA A 448 -0.39 21.36 -7.33
N ARG A 449 0.16 20.14 -7.27
CA ARG A 449 -0.35 19.08 -6.38
C ARG A 449 -0.27 19.45 -4.91
N MET A 450 0.85 20.00 -4.46
CA MET A 450 0.99 20.48 -3.08
C MET A 450 -0.10 21.50 -2.73
N ARG A 451 -0.40 22.44 -3.63
CA ARG A 451 -1.50 23.42 -3.47
C ARG A 451 -2.87 22.75 -3.43
N GLY A 452 -3.12 21.79 -4.33
CA GLY A 452 -4.37 21.01 -4.33
C GLY A 452 -4.60 20.27 -3.03
N LEU A 453 -3.56 19.65 -2.46
CA LEU A 453 -3.63 18.95 -1.15
C LEU A 453 -3.87 19.92 0.02
N ALA A 454 -3.40 21.16 -0.07
CA ALA A 454 -3.68 22.17 0.95
C ALA A 454 -5.16 22.58 0.98
N GLY A 455 -5.84 22.50 -0.18
CA GLY A 455 -7.23 22.88 -0.39
C GLY A 455 -7.45 24.39 -0.25
N ASP A 456 -8.70 24.77 0.02
CA ASP A 456 -9.13 26.17 0.15
C ASP A 456 -8.77 26.81 1.50
N ALA A 457 -8.14 26.06 2.41
CA ALA A 457 -7.74 26.57 3.72
C ALA A 457 -6.67 27.67 3.56
N ALA A 458 -6.74 28.73 4.38
CA ALA A 458 -5.75 29.80 4.33
C ALA A 458 -4.35 29.28 4.72
N TRP A 459 -3.37 29.43 3.83
CA TRP A 459 -1.97 29.10 4.06
C TRP A 459 -1.04 30.18 3.47
N SER A 460 0.14 30.32 4.06
CA SER A 460 1.20 31.27 3.69
C SER A 460 2.45 30.58 3.15
N ARG A 461 2.64 29.30 3.46
CA ARG A 461 3.76 28.48 2.99
C ARG A 461 3.38 27.01 3.00
N LEU A 462 3.79 26.30 1.96
CA LEU A 462 3.82 24.84 1.93
C LEU A 462 5.29 24.40 1.90
N ARG A 463 5.66 23.46 2.78
CA ARG A 463 7.00 22.84 2.80
C ARG A 463 6.84 21.33 2.70
N LEU A 464 7.42 20.75 1.66
CA LEU A 464 7.62 19.30 1.55
C LEU A 464 9.07 18.98 1.88
N THR A 465 9.29 18.12 2.87
CA THR A 465 10.58 17.45 3.07
C THR A 465 10.38 15.98 2.75
N HIS A 466 11.04 15.50 1.69
CA HIS A 466 10.91 14.12 1.21
C HIS A 466 12.26 13.43 1.17
N ARG A 467 12.31 12.22 1.70
CA ARG A 467 13.48 11.37 1.83
C ARG A 467 13.25 10.13 0.97
N ALA A 468 14.28 9.67 0.27
CA ALA A 468 14.13 8.52 -0.58
C ALA A 468 15.42 7.69 -0.70
N LEU A 469 15.19 6.40 -0.91
CA LEU A 469 16.03 5.36 -1.47
C LEU A 469 15.22 4.73 -2.62
N ALA A 470 15.85 3.94 -3.48
CA ALA A 470 15.17 3.25 -4.58
C ALA A 470 13.96 2.42 -4.10
N GLY A 471 14.08 1.80 -2.92
CA GLY A 471 13.10 0.89 -2.33
C GLY A 471 12.34 1.41 -1.13
N TYR A 472 12.58 2.64 -0.70
CA TYR A 472 11.97 3.17 0.51
C TYR A 472 11.96 4.70 0.49
N ALA A 473 10.78 5.30 0.63
CA ALA A 473 10.63 6.74 0.53
C ALA A 473 9.55 7.25 1.49
N GLY A 474 9.70 8.48 1.91
CA GLY A 474 8.93 9.06 3.00
C GLY A 474 8.93 10.57 2.93
N GLY A 475 7.84 11.23 3.25
CA GLY A 475 7.84 12.68 3.25
C GLY A 475 6.74 13.31 4.07
N THR A 476 7.00 14.53 4.52
CA THR A 476 6.06 15.33 5.28
C THR A 476 5.79 16.60 4.49
N LEU A 477 4.52 16.81 4.13
CA LEU A 477 4.05 18.07 3.58
C LEU A 477 3.43 18.88 4.72
N THR A 478 3.90 20.09 4.97
CA THR A 478 3.39 20.96 6.02
C THR A 478 2.86 22.24 5.40
N ALA A 479 1.63 22.61 5.77
CA ALA A 479 1.02 23.88 5.44
C ALA A 479 1.05 24.81 6.67
N THR A 480 1.67 25.98 6.53
CA THR A 480 1.72 27.01 7.57
C THR A 480 0.67 28.07 7.29
N GLY A 481 -0.29 28.28 8.19
CA GLY A 481 -1.35 29.27 8.05
C GLY A 481 -1.66 30.03 9.35
N PRO A 482 -2.72 30.85 9.40
CA PRO A 482 -3.09 31.62 10.59
C PRO A 482 -3.37 30.75 11.84
N GLY A 483 -3.83 29.51 11.64
CA GLY A 483 -4.07 28.53 12.71
C GLY A 483 -2.84 27.70 13.12
N GLY A 484 -1.64 28.05 12.65
CA GLY A 484 -0.42 27.30 12.89
C GLY A 484 -0.04 26.35 11.75
N GLU A 485 0.77 25.35 12.06
CA GLU A 485 1.22 24.33 11.11
C GLU A 485 0.24 23.15 11.07
N ARG A 486 -0.06 22.70 9.85
CA ARG A 486 -0.87 21.51 9.58
C ARG A 486 -0.09 20.55 8.69
N VAL A 487 0.06 19.32 9.14
CA VAL A 487 0.64 18.23 8.34
C VAL A 487 -0.41 17.72 7.35
N LEU A 488 0.00 17.53 6.10
CA LEU A 488 -0.78 17.01 4.99
C LEU A 488 -0.16 15.68 4.55
N ALA A 489 -0.99 14.69 4.27
CA ALA A 489 -0.55 13.42 3.73
C ALA A 489 -0.21 13.56 2.23
N PRO A 490 1.01 13.23 1.77
CA PRO A 490 1.34 13.17 0.35
C PRO A 490 0.56 12.04 -0.34
N ASP A 491 -0.19 12.37 -1.39
CA ASP A 491 -0.88 11.36 -2.21
C ASP A 491 0.11 10.51 -3.05
N ALA A 492 -0.39 9.42 -3.62
CA ALA A 492 0.42 8.49 -4.43
C ALA A 492 1.05 9.15 -5.66
N ASP A 493 0.40 10.20 -6.10
CA ASP A 493 0.58 10.90 -7.36
C ASP A 493 1.72 11.93 -7.23
N LEU A 494 1.79 12.61 -6.09
CA LEU A 494 2.91 13.41 -5.63
C LEU A 494 4.14 12.53 -5.38
N ARG A 495 3.97 11.37 -4.74
CA ARG A 495 5.06 10.39 -4.54
C ARG A 495 5.67 9.93 -5.87
N ALA A 496 4.85 9.53 -6.83
CA ALA A 496 5.31 9.16 -8.16
C ALA A 496 6.08 10.31 -8.87
N ALA A 497 5.61 11.55 -8.73
CA ALA A 497 6.33 12.71 -9.30
C ALA A 497 7.71 12.93 -8.64
N LEU A 498 7.84 12.66 -7.33
CA LEU A 498 9.11 12.77 -6.59
C LEU A 498 10.10 11.66 -6.99
N GLU A 499 9.61 10.44 -7.28
CA GLU A 499 10.44 9.36 -7.83
C GLU A 499 11.00 9.73 -9.22
N VAL A 500 10.15 10.31 -10.08
CA VAL A 500 10.58 10.85 -11.38
C VAL A 500 11.61 11.96 -11.19
N LEU A 501 11.38 12.87 -10.24
CA LEU A 501 12.32 13.95 -9.93
C LEU A 501 13.67 13.40 -9.46
N ARG A 502 13.68 12.36 -8.61
CA ARG A 502 14.90 11.69 -8.14
C ARG A 502 15.71 11.15 -9.31
N SER A 503 15.06 10.39 -10.19
CA SER A 503 15.71 9.83 -11.38
C SER A 503 16.22 10.91 -12.34
N ALA A 504 15.42 11.94 -12.58
CA ALA A 504 15.76 13.07 -13.44
C ALA A 504 16.94 13.93 -12.94
N THR A 505 17.19 13.94 -11.64
CA THR A 505 18.22 14.77 -10.99
C THR A 505 19.40 13.96 -10.46
N TYR A 506 19.47 12.68 -10.85
CA TYR A 506 20.64 11.84 -10.66
C TYR A 506 21.84 12.40 -11.41
N VAL A 507 22.98 12.44 -10.73
CA VAL A 507 24.27 12.84 -11.29
C VAL A 507 25.19 11.62 -11.30
N GLY A 508 25.70 11.25 -12.48
CA GLY A 508 26.60 10.10 -12.63
C GLY A 508 27.80 10.20 -11.69
N GLY A 509 28.11 9.11 -10.98
CA GLY A 509 29.23 9.05 -10.03
C GLY A 509 28.99 9.81 -8.71
N ARG A 510 28.05 10.76 -8.66
CA ARG A 510 27.68 11.46 -7.41
C ARG A 510 26.44 10.88 -6.72
N GLY A 511 25.61 10.14 -7.45
CA GLY A 511 24.38 9.54 -6.93
C GLY A 511 23.15 10.45 -7.01
N ALA A 512 22.01 9.89 -6.59
CA ALA A 512 20.78 10.64 -6.37
C ALA A 512 20.81 11.30 -4.98
N TRP A 513 19.99 12.33 -4.79
CA TRP A 513 19.77 12.94 -3.47
C TRP A 513 19.09 11.98 -2.52
N PHE A 514 19.40 12.06 -1.22
CA PHE A 514 18.68 11.33 -0.17
C PHE A 514 17.50 12.13 0.35
N THR A 515 17.60 13.46 0.39
CA THR A 515 16.53 14.36 0.82
C THR A 515 16.30 15.47 -0.22
N VAL A 516 15.04 15.81 -0.45
CA VAL A 516 14.62 16.99 -1.20
C VAL A 516 13.70 17.84 -0.33
N ASP A 517 13.98 19.14 -0.27
CA ASP A 517 13.08 20.13 0.32
C ASP A 517 12.49 20.99 -0.79
N ILE A 518 11.16 21.08 -0.82
CA ILE A 518 10.40 21.92 -1.76
C ILE A 518 9.55 22.89 -0.97
N VAL A 519 9.72 24.19 -1.22
CA VAL A 519 8.94 25.26 -0.59
C VAL A 519 8.11 25.98 -1.65
N VAL A 520 6.81 26.12 -1.38
CA VAL A 520 5.85 26.79 -2.25
C VAL A 520 5.16 27.91 -1.46
N GLY A 521 5.13 29.11 -2.04
CA GLY A 521 4.39 30.25 -1.51
C GLY A 521 3.01 30.42 -2.18
N PRO A 522 2.18 31.39 -1.72
CA PRO A 522 0.86 31.65 -2.31
C PRO A 522 0.95 32.24 -3.71
N ALA A 523 2.01 33.02 -3.98
CA ALA A 523 2.36 33.47 -5.32
C ALA A 523 2.93 32.33 -6.18
N SER A 524 3.03 32.54 -7.49
CA SER A 524 3.62 31.56 -8.40
C SER A 524 5.09 31.27 -8.06
N GLY A 525 5.52 30.04 -8.30
CA GLY A 525 6.90 29.59 -8.12
C GLY A 525 7.11 28.57 -6.99
N TRP A 526 8.35 28.08 -6.92
CA TRP A 526 8.83 27.10 -5.96
C TRP A 526 10.32 27.32 -5.70
N ARG A 527 10.80 26.85 -4.55
CA ARG A 527 12.23 26.65 -4.27
C ARG A 527 12.48 25.18 -4.00
N VAL A 528 13.54 24.63 -4.57
CA VAL A 528 13.96 23.24 -4.35
C VAL A 528 15.42 23.15 -3.95
N SER A 529 15.73 22.33 -2.94
CA SER A 529 17.09 21.96 -2.57
C SER A 529 17.23 20.45 -2.46
N TYR A 530 18.40 19.93 -2.82
CA TYR A 530 18.69 18.49 -2.83
C TYR A 530 19.90 18.20 -1.96
N ASP A 531 19.71 17.40 -0.93
CA ASP A 531 20.80 16.89 -0.10
C ASP A 531 21.21 15.48 -0.56
N ARG A 532 22.48 15.32 -0.91
CA ARG A 532 23.09 14.05 -1.38
C ARG A 532 24.00 13.42 -0.34
N ASP A 533 24.34 14.15 0.71
CA ASP A 533 25.51 13.87 1.52
C ASP A 533 25.14 13.69 3.00
N GLY A 534 24.05 14.31 3.46
CA GLY A 534 23.48 14.08 4.78
C GLY A 534 22.79 12.73 4.91
N GLU A 535 22.88 12.12 6.10
CA GLU A 535 22.12 10.91 6.43
C GLU A 535 20.62 11.27 6.51
N PRO A 536 19.75 10.62 5.72
CA PRO A 536 18.33 10.95 5.72
C PRO A 536 17.64 10.52 7.01
N ALA A 537 16.96 11.47 7.67
CA ALA A 537 16.21 11.23 8.89
C ALA A 537 14.81 10.63 8.61
N PHE A 538 14.74 9.34 8.26
CA PHE A 538 13.49 8.59 8.16
C PHE A 538 12.87 8.37 9.56
N SER A 539 11.53 8.30 9.65
CA SER A 539 10.84 8.04 10.93
C SER A 539 11.13 6.63 11.42
N LEU A 540 11.06 5.66 10.51
CA LEU A 540 11.62 4.32 10.73
C LEU A 540 12.90 4.17 9.90
N PRO A 541 14.10 4.07 10.54
CA PRO A 541 15.37 4.00 9.82
C PRO A 541 15.43 2.81 8.83
N PRO A 542 15.87 3.01 7.57
CA PRO A 542 16.04 1.94 6.59
C PRO A 542 17.11 0.94 7.06
N ARG A 543 17.08 -0.28 6.52
CA ARG A 543 18.13 -1.27 6.80
C ARG A 543 19.38 -0.93 5.99
N ALA A 544 20.54 -1.40 6.46
CA ALA A 544 21.80 -1.33 5.71
C ALA A 544 21.68 -1.85 4.27
N PHE A 545 20.91 -2.94 4.09
CA PHE A 545 20.60 -3.52 2.79
C PHE A 545 19.93 -2.51 1.83
N ASP A 546 18.98 -1.70 2.32
CA ASP A 546 18.22 -0.76 1.47
C ASP A 546 19.15 0.31 0.87
N PHE A 547 20.18 0.73 1.61
CA PHE A 547 21.22 1.62 1.10
C PHE A 547 22.10 0.92 0.04
N ALA A 548 22.54 -0.31 0.29
CA ALA A 548 23.31 -1.06 -0.70
C ALA A 548 22.53 -1.28 -2.00
N LEU A 549 21.23 -1.54 -1.89
CA LEU A 549 20.31 -1.66 -3.02
C LEU A 549 20.15 -0.32 -3.74
N ASP A 550 20.03 0.81 -3.03
CA ASP A 550 19.96 2.14 -3.65
C ASP A 550 21.17 2.41 -4.55
N LEU A 551 22.38 2.00 -4.16
CA LEU A 551 23.59 2.16 -4.98
C LEU A 551 23.59 1.31 -6.26
N ARG A 552 22.76 0.26 -6.36
CA ARG A 552 22.54 -0.44 -7.65
C ARG A 552 21.83 0.45 -8.66
N TYR A 553 20.91 1.28 -8.18
CA TYR A 553 20.06 2.14 -9.01
C TYR A 553 20.64 3.54 -9.20
N PHE A 554 21.30 4.07 -8.18
CA PHE A 554 21.95 5.37 -8.19
C PHE A 554 23.41 5.26 -7.72
N PRO A 555 24.29 4.64 -8.54
CA PRO A 555 25.69 4.42 -8.21
C PRO A 555 26.44 5.71 -7.84
N ARG A 556 27.41 5.55 -6.95
CA ARG A 556 28.32 6.60 -6.48
C ARG A 556 29.76 6.12 -6.65
N ASP A 557 30.61 7.03 -7.11
CA ASP A 557 32.06 6.86 -7.07
C ASP A 557 32.50 6.85 -5.61
N PRO A 558 33.58 6.12 -5.25
CA PRO A 558 34.03 6.00 -3.87
C PRO A 558 34.24 7.35 -3.15
N VAL A 559 34.69 8.38 -3.86
CA VAL A 559 34.90 9.74 -3.31
C VAL A 559 33.59 10.45 -2.92
N ASN A 560 32.46 10.05 -3.52
CA ASN A 560 31.13 10.62 -3.29
C ASN A 560 30.28 9.76 -2.33
N VAL A 561 30.91 8.83 -1.61
CA VAL A 561 30.27 8.01 -0.57
C VAL A 561 30.59 8.61 0.80
N PRO A 562 29.63 9.25 1.49
CA PRO A 562 29.83 9.76 2.84
C PRO A 562 30.20 8.66 3.84
N SER A 563 30.87 9.02 4.94
CA SER A 563 31.33 8.07 5.96
C SER A 563 30.20 7.25 6.58
N TRP A 564 29.06 7.88 6.88
CA TRP A 564 27.87 7.20 7.40
C TRP A 564 27.35 6.15 6.41
N LEU A 565 27.37 6.45 5.10
CA LEU A 565 26.91 5.53 4.07
C LEU A 565 27.90 4.36 3.91
N ALA A 566 29.20 4.64 3.96
CA ALA A 566 30.23 3.61 3.95
C ALA A 566 30.06 2.63 5.11
N GLU A 567 29.67 3.10 6.30
CA GLU A 567 29.34 2.24 7.44
C GLU A 567 28.16 1.32 7.15
N ARG A 568 27.04 1.87 6.66
CA ARG A 568 25.87 1.06 6.27
C ARG A 568 26.23 0.00 5.23
N LEU A 569 27.08 0.35 4.25
CA LEU A 569 27.52 -0.58 3.21
C LEU A 569 28.41 -1.71 3.76
N ARG A 570 29.23 -1.44 4.79
CA ARG A 570 29.98 -2.48 5.50
C ARG A 570 29.03 -3.41 6.25
N THR A 571 28.06 -2.86 6.98
CA THR A 571 27.03 -3.66 7.68
C THR A 571 26.20 -4.51 6.71
N ALA A 572 25.90 -4.02 5.50
CA ALA A 572 25.12 -4.76 4.52
C ALA A 572 25.87 -5.99 3.92
N ARG A 573 27.20 -6.03 4.06
CA ARG A 573 28.06 -7.11 3.55
C ARG A 573 28.40 -8.15 4.62
N ALA A 574 28.32 -7.76 5.90
CA ALA A 574 28.48 -8.64 7.05
C ALA A 574 27.21 -9.47 7.27
#